data_AF-A0A3M1W1Q1-F1
#
_entry.id   AF-A0A3M1W1Q1-F1
#
_cell.length_a   1.000
_cell.length_b   1.000
_cell.length_c   1.000
_cell.angle_alpha   90.00
_cell.angle_beta   90.00
_cell.angle_gamma   90.00
#
_symmetry.space_group_name_H-M   'P 1'
#
loop_
_entity.id
_entity.type
_entity.pdbx_description
1 polymer ?
#
loop_
_entity_poly.entity_id
_entity_poly.type
_entity_poly.pdbx_seq_one_letter_code
_entity_poly.pdbx_strand_id
1 'polypeptide(L)'
;MRERRRQHREYDEPPRPRSSSLAEMRVALGMSLDRIRNAVEVLACRMLEQKLAACPEICRCQQCVEDMYCLALNRVPALYYHSTSSFARRLEDQGPPTDILQALDRAIDHAILKVGENPSHD
;
A
#
# COMPACT_ATOMS: atom_id res chain seq x y z
N MET A 1 -13.36 61.62 18.47
CA MET A 1 -11.92 61.47 18.14
C MET A 1 -11.39 60.25 18.90
N ARG A 2 -10.89 59.15 18.34
CA ARG A 2 -10.56 58.70 16.97
C ARG A 2 -10.67 57.17 16.98
N GLU A 3 -11.44 56.61 16.05
CA GLU A 3 -11.46 55.17 15.76
C GLU A 3 -10.08 54.73 15.24
N ARG A 4 -9.54 53.63 15.77
CA ARG A 4 -8.40 52.92 15.15
C ARG A 4 -8.93 51.67 14.47
N ARG A 5 -9.29 51.81 13.20
CA ARG A 5 -9.50 50.71 12.27
C ARG A 5 -8.18 49.93 12.12
N ARG A 6 -8.12 48.69 12.60
CA ARG A 6 -7.07 47.74 12.20
C ARG A 6 -7.55 47.05 10.92
N GLN A 7 -6.82 47.30 9.84
CA GLN A 7 -7.01 46.69 8.54
C GLN A 7 -6.75 45.18 8.65
N HIS A 8 -7.78 44.37 8.48
CA HIS A 8 -7.62 42.96 8.15
C HIS A 8 -7.12 42.90 6.70
N ARG A 9 -5.87 42.47 6.49
CA ARG A 9 -5.43 42.01 5.17
C ARG A 9 -6.11 40.66 4.94
N GLU A 10 -7.05 40.61 3.99
CA GLU A 10 -7.45 39.37 3.33
C GLU A 10 -6.17 38.74 2.75
N TYR A 11 -5.83 37.55 3.26
CA TYR A 11 -4.89 36.68 2.55
C TYR A 11 -5.72 35.99 1.49
N ASP A 12 -5.60 36.43 0.23
CA ASP A 12 -6.09 35.69 -0.92
C ASP A 12 -5.46 34.29 -0.89
N GLU A 13 -6.29 33.28 -0.64
CA GLU A 13 -5.92 31.88 -0.71
C GLU A 13 -5.50 31.57 -2.16
N PRO A 14 -4.32 30.97 -2.42
CA PRO A 14 -3.93 30.66 -3.79
C PRO A 14 -4.93 29.68 -4.39
N PRO A 15 -5.26 29.81 -5.70
CA PRO A 15 -6.27 29.00 -6.34
C PRO A 15 -5.90 27.53 -6.24
N ARG A 16 -6.82 26.71 -5.70
CA ARG A 16 -6.63 25.26 -5.58
C ARG A 16 -6.39 24.68 -6.98
N PRO A 17 -5.32 23.91 -7.19
CA PRO A 17 -5.05 23.31 -8.48
C PRO A 17 -6.20 22.39 -8.87
N ARG A 18 -6.70 22.57 -10.10
CA ARG A 18 -7.75 21.73 -10.69
C ARG A 18 -7.16 20.36 -11.02
N SER A 19 -7.90 19.34 -10.63
CA SER A 19 -7.65 17.89 -10.70
C SER A 19 -7.02 17.36 -12.00
N SER A 20 -5.96 16.54 -11.86
CA SER A 20 -5.75 15.35 -12.69
C SER A 20 -4.96 14.27 -11.92
N SER A 21 -5.53 13.07 -11.86
CA SER A 21 -5.07 11.84 -11.18
C SER A 21 -4.72 11.93 -9.68
N LEU A 22 -5.60 11.37 -8.85
CA LEU A 22 -5.46 11.16 -7.41
C LEU A 22 -4.37 10.12 -7.09
N ALA A 23 -3.10 10.42 -7.36
CA ALA A 23 -2.07 9.95 -6.45
C ALA A 23 -1.93 11.06 -5.42
N GLU A 24 -2.52 10.88 -4.23
CA GLU A 24 -2.22 11.75 -3.10
C GLU A 24 -0.69 11.70 -2.91
N MET A 25 -0.01 12.78 -3.29
CA MET A 25 1.44 12.82 -3.25
C MET A 25 1.85 12.75 -1.79
N ARG A 26 2.48 11.63 -1.42
CA ARG A 26 2.93 11.40 -0.06
C ARG A 26 4.10 12.33 0.20
N VAL A 27 3.88 13.42 0.93
CA VAL A 27 4.88 14.43 1.25
C VAL A 27 5.10 14.48 2.75
N ALA A 28 6.37 14.50 3.18
CA ALA A 28 6.75 14.78 4.56
C ALA A 28 7.86 15.84 4.56
N LEU A 29 7.70 16.89 5.39
CA LEU A 29 8.67 17.99 5.48
C LEU A 29 8.99 18.65 4.11
N GLY A 30 8.01 18.73 3.21
CA GLY A 30 8.19 19.26 1.85
C GLY A 30 8.94 18.33 0.89
N MET A 31 9.26 17.09 1.29
CA MET A 31 9.92 16.09 0.46
C MET A 31 8.94 15.00 0.01
N SER A 32 9.03 14.57 -1.25
CA SER A 32 8.25 13.43 -1.76
C SER A 32 8.76 12.10 -1.18
N LEU A 33 7.82 11.23 -0.80
CA LEU A 33 8.05 9.86 -0.35
C LEU A 33 7.84 8.83 -1.46
N ASP A 34 7.79 9.26 -2.73
CA ASP A 34 7.52 8.39 -3.88
C ASP A 34 8.62 7.37 -4.17
N ARG A 35 9.71 7.35 -3.38
CA ARG A 35 10.76 6.33 -3.44
C ARG A 35 10.70 5.32 -2.29
N ILE A 36 9.77 5.49 -1.36
CA ILE A 36 9.53 4.52 -0.28
C ILE A 36 8.61 3.41 -0.83
N ARG A 37 9.04 2.17 -0.64
CA ARG A 37 8.35 0.95 -1.10
C ARG A 37 8.25 -0.04 0.05
N ASN A 38 7.21 -0.87 0.05
CA ASN A 38 7.11 -2.03 0.93
C ASN A 38 7.52 -3.28 0.14
N ALA A 39 8.57 -3.97 0.58
CA ALA A 39 9.03 -5.18 -0.10
C ALA A 39 7.98 -6.29 -0.07
N VAL A 40 7.14 -6.32 0.98
CA VAL A 40 6.10 -7.35 1.18
C VAL A 40 5.02 -7.27 0.11
N GLU A 41 4.67 -6.08 -0.38
CA GLU A 41 3.66 -5.89 -1.44
C GLU A 41 4.00 -6.67 -2.72
N VAL A 42 5.23 -6.53 -3.21
CA VAL A 42 5.68 -7.20 -4.44
C VAL A 42 5.69 -8.72 -4.29
N LEU A 43 6.07 -9.22 -3.12
CA LEU A 43 6.09 -10.66 -2.82
C LEU A 43 4.68 -11.21 -2.70
N ALA A 44 3.79 -10.47 -2.05
CA ALA A 44 2.40 -10.87 -1.84
C ALA A 44 1.70 -11.09 -3.17
N CYS A 45 1.91 -10.22 -4.16
CA CYS A 45 1.39 -10.40 -5.52
C CYS A 45 1.79 -11.77 -6.11
N ARG A 46 3.09 -12.10 -6.08
CA ARG A 46 3.62 -13.33 -6.69
C ARG A 46 3.15 -14.58 -5.96
N MET A 47 3.18 -14.56 -4.64
CA MET A 47 2.79 -15.72 -3.81
C MET A 47 1.27 -15.96 -3.86
N LEU A 48 0.47 -14.90 -3.89
CA LEU A 48 -0.99 -15.01 -4.02
C LEU A 48 -1.36 -15.60 -5.39
N GLU A 49 -0.75 -15.12 -6.48
CA GLU A 49 -0.98 -15.67 -7.82
C GLU A 49 -0.66 -17.18 -7.88
N GLN A 50 0.49 -17.59 -7.34
CA GLN A 50 0.90 -18.99 -7.30
C GLN A 50 -0.07 -19.88 -6.49
N LYS A 51 -0.50 -19.43 -5.31
CA LYS A 51 -1.43 -20.18 -4.46
C LYS A 51 -2.83 -20.25 -5.09
N LEU A 52 -3.32 -19.14 -5.65
CA LEU A 52 -4.61 -19.14 -6.34
C LEU A 52 -4.61 -20.06 -7.54
N ALA A 53 -3.51 -20.19 -8.28
CA ALA A 53 -3.40 -21.14 -9.39
C ALA A 53 -3.66 -22.60 -8.95
N ALA A 54 -3.31 -22.95 -7.71
CA ALA A 54 -3.55 -24.27 -7.12
C ALA A 54 -4.98 -24.46 -6.56
N CYS A 55 -5.76 -23.39 -6.45
CA CYS A 55 -7.13 -23.37 -5.91
C CYS A 55 -8.13 -22.83 -6.96
N PRO A 56 -8.50 -23.60 -8.00
CA PRO A 56 -9.42 -23.17 -9.06
C PRO A 56 -10.86 -22.91 -8.61
N GLU A 57 -11.27 -23.42 -7.46
CA GLU A 57 -12.59 -23.25 -6.87
C GLU A 57 -12.81 -21.85 -6.25
N ILE A 58 -11.73 -21.13 -5.94
CA ILE A 58 -11.79 -19.81 -5.30
C ILE A 58 -12.07 -18.74 -6.35
N CYS A 59 -12.96 -17.79 -6.06
CA CYS A 59 -13.23 -16.67 -6.97
C CYS A 59 -11.98 -15.80 -7.17
N ARG A 60 -11.70 -15.46 -8.44
CA ARG A 60 -10.54 -14.66 -8.86
C ARG A 60 -10.94 -13.36 -9.53
N CYS A 61 -12.16 -12.87 -9.25
CA CYS A 61 -12.54 -11.53 -9.69
C CYS A 61 -11.62 -10.49 -9.05
N GLN A 62 -11.54 -9.31 -9.66
CA GLN A 62 -10.66 -8.24 -9.18
C GLN A 62 -10.88 -7.93 -7.69
N GLN A 63 -12.13 -7.81 -7.26
CA GLN A 63 -12.47 -7.49 -5.87
C GLN A 63 -12.00 -8.57 -4.88
N CYS A 64 -12.21 -9.86 -5.18
CA CYS A 64 -11.74 -10.95 -4.31
C CYS A 64 -10.22 -10.98 -4.20
N VAL A 65 -9.51 -10.79 -5.31
CA VAL A 65 -8.04 -10.77 -5.30
C VAL A 65 -7.52 -9.58 -4.49
N GLU A 66 -8.12 -8.40 -4.65
CA GLU A 66 -7.78 -7.21 -3.87
C GLU A 66 -8.09 -7.39 -2.38
N ASP A 67 -9.23 -7.98 -2.01
CA ASP A 67 -9.60 -8.29 -0.63
C ASP A 67 -8.60 -9.27 0.00
N MET A 68 -8.22 -10.35 -0.71
CA MET A 68 -7.23 -11.31 -0.24
C MET A 68 -5.86 -10.66 -0.06
N TYR A 69 -5.45 -9.83 -1.01
CA TYR A 69 -4.19 -9.10 -0.96
C TYR A 69 -4.14 -8.13 0.22
N CYS A 70 -5.16 -7.31 0.41
CA CYS A 70 -5.29 -6.38 1.54
C CYS A 70 -5.30 -7.13 2.88
N LEU A 71 -6.09 -8.19 2.99
CA LEU A 71 -6.20 -8.98 4.21
C LEU A 71 -4.87 -9.66 4.57
N ALA A 72 -4.12 -10.16 3.57
CA ALA A 72 -2.81 -10.74 3.80
C ALA A 72 -1.81 -9.69 4.29
N LEU A 73 -1.70 -8.54 3.61
CA LEU A 73 -0.73 -7.49 3.98
C LEU A 73 -0.97 -6.91 5.37
N ASN A 74 -2.23 -6.78 5.78
CA ASN A 74 -2.59 -6.28 7.12
C ASN A 74 -2.16 -7.23 8.26
N ARG A 75 -1.72 -8.46 7.95
CA ARG A 75 -1.31 -9.47 8.94
C ARG A 75 0.19 -9.70 8.99
N VAL A 76 0.96 -8.99 8.16
CA VAL A 76 2.41 -9.16 8.05
C VAL A 76 3.10 -7.85 8.43
N PRO A 77 4.21 -7.87 9.18
CA PRO A 77 5.01 -6.67 9.41
C PRO A 77 5.45 -6.06 8.08
N ALA A 78 5.18 -4.77 7.88
CA ALA A 78 5.61 -4.07 6.69
C ALA A 78 7.14 -3.94 6.65
N LEU A 79 7.73 -4.12 5.47
CA LEU A 79 9.17 -3.99 5.24
C LEU A 79 9.45 -2.83 4.29
N TYR A 80 9.41 -1.61 4.83
CA TYR A 80 9.63 -0.40 4.05
C TYR A 80 11.10 -0.13 3.77
N TYR A 81 11.40 0.35 2.57
CA TYR A 81 12.73 0.74 2.16
C TYR A 81 12.72 1.87 1.12
N HIS A 82 13.84 2.58 1.01
CA HIS A 82 14.06 3.54 -0.07
C HIS A 82 14.62 2.83 -1.29
N SER A 83 14.03 3.03 -2.46
CA SER A 83 14.34 2.27 -3.70
C SER A 83 15.80 2.35 -4.17
N THR A 84 16.51 3.42 -3.82
CA THR A 84 17.94 3.59 -4.19
C THR A 84 18.92 3.21 -3.08
N SER A 85 18.44 2.66 -1.96
CA SER A 85 19.29 2.29 -0.82
C SER A 85 20.11 1.02 -1.11
N SER A 86 21.23 0.84 -0.40
CA SER A 86 21.95 -0.44 -0.41
C SER A 86 21.09 -1.59 0.12
N PHE A 87 20.11 -1.30 0.97
CA PHE A 87 19.13 -2.28 1.45
C PHE A 87 18.21 -2.76 0.32
N ALA A 88 17.81 -1.89 -0.61
CA ALA A 88 17.04 -2.29 -1.81
C ALA A 88 17.79 -3.36 -2.61
N ARG A 89 19.09 -3.13 -2.88
CA ARG A 89 19.94 -4.08 -3.60
C ARG A 89 20.06 -5.40 -2.85
N ARG A 90 20.24 -5.37 -1.52
CA ARG A 90 20.29 -6.58 -0.70
C ARG A 90 18.99 -7.38 -0.77
N LEU A 91 17.82 -6.72 -0.77
CA LEU A 91 16.54 -7.40 -0.93
C LEU A 91 16.39 -8.03 -2.33
N GLU A 92 16.91 -7.38 -3.36
CA GLU A 92 16.92 -7.95 -4.72
C GLU A 92 17.85 -9.16 -4.84
N ASP A 93 19.05 -9.07 -4.26
CA ASP A 93 20.08 -10.11 -4.35
C ASP A 93 19.80 -11.32 -3.44
N GLN A 94 19.32 -11.07 -2.22
CA GLN A 94 19.21 -12.09 -1.16
C GLN A 94 17.76 -12.45 -0.83
N GLY A 95 16.80 -11.66 -1.33
CA GLY A 95 15.43 -11.75 -0.91
C GLY A 95 15.18 -11.16 0.49
N PRO A 96 13.93 -11.25 0.96
CA PRO A 96 13.52 -10.78 2.28
C PRO A 96 13.93 -11.77 3.37
N PRO A 97 13.93 -11.33 4.64
CA PRO A 97 14.10 -12.21 5.78
C PRO A 97 13.13 -13.41 5.76
N THR A 98 13.60 -14.59 6.15
CA THR A 98 12.83 -15.84 6.11
C THR A 98 11.58 -15.81 6.98
N ASP A 99 11.63 -15.14 8.12
CA ASP A 99 10.50 -14.93 9.03
C ASP A 99 9.38 -14.11 8.37
N ILE A 100 9.73 -13.08 7.59
CA ILE A 100 8.76 -12.30 6.78
C ILE A 100 8.12 -13.19 5.72
N LEU A 101 8.91 -14.02 5.03
CA LEU A 101 8.39 -14.96 4.03
C LEU A 101 7.38 -15.95 4.64
N GLN A 102 7.73 -16.55 5.78
CA GLN A 102 6.83 -17.47 6.48
C GLN A 102 5.58 -16.79 7.04
N ALA A 103 5.71 -15.56 7.53
CA ALA A 103 4.56 -14.78 7.97
C ALA A 103 3.62 -14.46 6.80
N LEU A 104 4.18 -14.07 5.66
CA LEU A 104 3.42 -13.78 4.45
C LEU A 104 2.71 -15.01 3.89
N ASP A 105 3.39 -16.16 3.83
CA ASP A 105 2.81 -17.42 3.38
C ASP A 105 1.53 -17.77 4.17
N ARG A 106 1.62 -17.77 5.51
CA ARG A 106 0.47 -18.00 6.40
C ARG A 106 -0.62 -16.96 6.27
N ALA A 107 -0.24 -15.70 6.07
CA ALA A 107 -1.21 -14.61 5.91
C ALA A 107 -2.02 -14.75 4.61
N ILE A 108 -1.37 -15.17 3.51
CA ILE A 108 -2.05 -15.43 2.24
C ILE A 108 -2.99 -16.62 2.35
N ASP A 109 -2.55 -17.73 2.95
CA ASP A 109 -3.43 -18.90 3.15
C ASP A 109 -4.67 -18.53 3.95
N HIS A 110 -4.49 -17.75 5.02
CA HIS A 110 -5.60 -17.23 5.81
C HIS A 110 -6.53 -16.34 4.98
N ALA A 111 -5.98 -15.47 4.14
CA ALA A 111 -6.76 -14.56 3.33
C ALA A 111 -7.57 -15.28 2.24
N ILE A 112 -6.97 -16.25 1.55
CA ILE A 112 -7.64 -17.09 0.55
C ILE A 112 -8.82 -17.83 1.18
N LEU A 113 -8.60 -18.49 2.31
CA LEU A 113 -9.66 -19.19 3.03
C LEU A 113 -10.78 -18.22 3.44
N LYS A 114 -10.41 -17.10 4.06
CA LYS A 114 -11.39 -16.18 4.64
C LYS A 114 -12.27 -15.49 3.59
N VAL A 115 -11.69 -15.06 2.47
CA VAL A 115 -12.42 -14.42 1.37
C VAL A 115 -13.16 -15.47 0.54
N GLY A 116 -12.57 -16.65 0.35
CA GLY A 116 -13.22 -17.76 -0.36
C GLY A 116 -14.50 -18.26 0.32
N GLU A 117 -14.54 -18.28 1.65
CA GLU A 117 -15.73 -18.65 2.43
C GLU A 117 -16.86 -17.61 2.34
N ASN A 118 -16.52 -16.33 2.14
CA ASN A 118 -17.49 -15.24 2.17
C ASN A 118 -17.05 -14.09 1.24
N PRO A 119 -17.17 -14.26 -0.09
CA PRO A 119 -16.79 -13.23 -1.05
C PRO A 119 -17.67 -11.99 -0.87
N SER A 120 -17.05 -10.81 -0.96
CA SER A 120 -17.72 -9.51 -0.79
C SER A 120 -18.50 -9.05 -2.03
N HIS A 121 -18.56 -9.87 -3.08
CA HIS A 121 -19.26 -9.60 -4.33
C HIS A 121 -20.43 -10.57 -4.50
N ASP A 122 -21.40 -10.18 -5.32
CA ASP A 122 -22.57 -11.00 -5.67
C ASP A 122 -22.20 -12.26 -6.48
#